data_AF-A0A351G587-F1
#
_entry.id   AF-A0A351G587-F1
#
_cell.length_a   1.000
_cell.length_b   1.000
_cell.length_c   1.000
_cell.angle_alpha   90.00
_cell.angle_beta   90.00
_cell.angle_gamma   90.00
#
_symmetry.space_group_name_H-M   'P 1'
#
loop_
_entity.id
_entity.type
_entity.pdbx_description
1 polymer ?
#
loop_
_entity_poly.entity_id
_entity_poly.type
_entity_poly.pdbx_seq_one_letter_code
_entity_poly.pdbx_strand_id
1 'polypeptide(L)'
;PEGMSQERFDWLATIAGETIKTPGSESNVKEIFDKCWELRNSGQDLMIFNQFDEFGNYLWHYEVTGHAMVEALEQVMGPNDVYRGLTSATGSAGTIASGDYLKQVFPTSKIVASEAVQCPTLLHNGFGEHRIEGIGDKHVPWVHNVKNTDLVVAIDDNAVVNISRLFNEPEGRKYLVKKGVPAEFVEQLDLLGFSGISNVLTAIKFAKYYEMGENDVVVTMLTDSMDLYQSRLKEMHAEFGAYTEVNAAADHARYLAGQTTDNMLELRYPDRKRVHNLKYFTWVEQQGKTYEEIQAQWYQPDYWTNIQGQVGEIDELIDAFNERVAKI
;
A
#
# COMPACT_ATOMS: atom_id res chain seq x y z
N PRO A 1 16.67 -1.34 0.76
CA PRO A 1 17.37 -2.27 -0.16
C PRO A 1 18.18 -1.51 -1.21
N GLU A 2 19.27 -2.06 -1.72
CA GLU A 2 20.12 -1.36 -2.69
C GLU A 2 19.53 -1.27 -4.10
N GLY A 3 18.54 -2.11 -4.44
CA GLY A 3 17.84 -2.10 -5.74
C GLY A 3 16.73 -1.04 -5.91
N MET A 4 16.51 -0.19 -4.91
CA MET A 4 15.54 0.92 -4.93
C MET A 4 15.96 2.02 -5.92
N SER A 5 15.03 2.92 -6.29
CA SER A 5 15.35 4.03 -7.20
C SER A 5 16.46 4.94 -6.67
N GLN A 6 17.27 5.50 -7.59
CA GLN A 6 18.34 6.43 -7.21
C GLN A 6 17.76 7.71 -6.61
N GLU A 7 16.62 8.20 -7.10
CA GLU A 7 15.93 9.38 -6.58
C GLU A 7 15.57 9.23 -5.11
N ARG A 8 15.16 8.03 -4.67
CA ARG A 8 14.90 7.76 -3.25
C ARG A 8 16.18 7.90 -2.43
N PHE A 9 17.32 7.41 -2.91
CA PHE A 9 18.60 7.59 -2.22
C PHE A 9 19.07 9.04 -2.21
N ASP A 10 18.89 9.75 -3.33
CA ASP A 10 19.26 11.17 -3.45
C ASP A 10 18.41 12.02 -2.49
N TRP A 11 17.11 11.76 -2.44
CA TRP A 11 16.20 12.40 -1.49
C TRP A 11 16.57 12.06 -0.05
N LEU A 12 16.79 10.78 0.28
CA LEU A 12 17.21 10.35 1.62
C LEU A 12 18.52 11.04 2.05
N ALA A 13 19.48 11.22 1.14
CA ALA A 13 20.74 11.90 1.44
C ALA A 13 20.56 13.39 1.82
N THR A 14 19.40 14.00 1.52
CA THR A 14 19.09 15.38 1.94
C THR A 14 18.51 15.47 3.36
N ILE A 15 17.94 14.38 3.87
CA ILE A 15 17.22 14.38 5.16
C ILE A 15 17.83 13.47 6.21
N ALA A 16 18.55 12.42 5.81
CA ALA A 16 19.15 11.43 6.70
C ALA A 16 20.64 11.73 6.91
N GLY A 17 21.12 11.50 8.14
CA GLY A 17 22.55 11.63 8.46
C GLY A 17 23.39 10.49 7.88
N GLU A 18 22.85 9.27 7.83
CA GLU A 18 23.51 8.08 7.30
C GLU A 18 22.48 7.17 6.61
N THR A 19 22.88 6.48 5.54
CA THR A 19 22.07 5.46 4.88
C THR A 19 22.85 4.16 4.77
N ILE A 20 22.31 3.10 5.37
CA ILE A 20 22.88 1.75 5.30
C ILE A 20 22.13 0.97 4.22
N LYS A 21 22.83 0.62 3.14
CA LYS A 21 22.26 -0.18 2.04
C LYS A 21 22.32 -1.67 2.39
N THR A 22 21.19 -2.36 2.28
CA THR A 22 21.08 -3.82 2.42
C THR A 22 20.91 -4.48 1.04
N PRO A 23 21.41 -5.71 0.84
CA PRO A 23 21.23 -6.42 -0.43
C PRO A 23 19.76 -6.67 -0.78
N GLY A 24 19.44 -6.71 -2.07
CA GLY A 24 18.13 -7.14 -2.59
C GLY A 24 17.27 -6.04 -3.22
N SER A 25 16.06 -6.44 -3.63
CA SER A 25 15.06 -5.59 -4.30
C SER A 25 14.10 -4.92 -3.31
N GLU A 26 13.10 -4.16 -3.80
CA GLU A 26 12.04 -3.55 -2.98
C GLU A 26 11.49 -4.51 -1.92
N SER A 27 11.16 -5.72 -2.35
CA SER A 27 10.54 -6.76 -1.53
C SER A 27 11.44 -7.38 -0.44
N ASN A 28 12.73 -6.99 -0.34
CA ASN A 28 13.71 -7.56 0.59
C ASN A 28 13.75 -6.83 1.93
N VAL A 29 12.80 -7.14 2.81
CA VAL A 29 12.74 -6.58 4.18
C VAL A 29 13.49 -7.43 5.21
N LYS A 30 13.70 -8.73 4.97
CA LYS A 30 14.41 -9.60 5.92
C LYS A 30 15.82 -9.08 6.21
N GLU A 31 16.57 -8.69 5.18
CA GLU A 31 17.93 -8.18 5.29
C GLU A 31 17.97 -6.87 6.11
N ILE A 32 16.89 -6.07 6.06
CA ILE A 32 16.74 -4.87 6.89
C ILE A 32 16.54 -5.27 8.36
N PHE A 33 15.69 -6.25 8.64
CA PHE A 33 15.50 -6.75 10.01
C PHE A 33 16.78 -7.32 10.61
N ASP A 34 17.55 -8.10 9.82
CA ASP A 34 18.82 -8.65 10.28
C ASP A 34 19.80 -7.51 10.63
N LYS A 35 19.86 -6.46 9.81
CA LYS A 35 20.70 -5.29 10.10
C LYS A 35 20.22 -4.52 11.33
N CYS A 36 18.92 -4.37 11.53
CA CYS A 36 18.36 -3.77 12.74
C CYS A 36 18.73 -4.57 14.00
N TRP A 37 18.74 -5.90 13.94
CA TRP A 37 19.21 -6.76 15.04
C TRP A 37 20.70 -6.58 15.33
N GLU A 38 21.53 -6.52 14.28
CA GLU A 38 22.96 -6.21 14.43
C GLU A 38 23.15 -4.87 15.16
N LEU A 39 22.42 -3.83 14.76
CA LEU A 39 22.47 -2.50 15.37
C LEU A 39 22.00 -2.52 16.83
N ARG A 40 20.88 -3.18 17.15
CA ARG A 40 20.41 -3.34 18.54
C ARG A 40 21.46 -4.03 19.42
N ASN A 41 22.15 -5.03 18.87
CA ASN A 41 23.16 -5.80 19.59
C ASN A 41 24.55 -5.12 19.63
N SER A 42 24.72 -3.99 18.96
CA SER A 42 26.01 -3.27 18.90
C SER A 42 26.37 -2.56 20.22
N GLY A 43 25.40 -2.34 21.11
CA GLY A 43 25.56 -1.59 22.35
C GLY A 43 25.57 -0.06 22.16
N GLN A 44 25.27 0.43 20.96
CA GLN A 44 25.04 1.86 20.70
C GLN A 44 23.72 2.32 21.33
N ASP A 45 23.69 3.58 21.77
CA ASP A 45 22.45 4.23 22.21
C ASP A 45 21.64 4.65 20.98
N LEU A 46 20.76 3.76 20.54
CA LEU A 46 19.92 3.97 19.36
C LEU A 46 18.48 3.50 19.62
N MET A 47 17.55 4.14 18.92
CA MET A 47 16.15 3.76 18.87
C MET A 47 15.79 3.38 17.43
N ILE A 48 15.18 2.21 17.24
CA ILE A 48 14.74 1.75 15.92
C ILE A 48 13.23 1.85 15.86
N PHE A 49 12.72 2.74 15.02
CA PHE A 49 11.31 2.81 14.68
C PHE A 49 10.99 1.79 13.59
N ASN A 50 10.24 0.76 13.94
CA ASN A 50 9.91 -0.32 13.02
C ASN A 50 8.45 -0.21 12.56
N GLN A 51 8.24 0.44 11.42
CA GLN A 51 6.89 0.69 10.89
C GLN A 51 6.01 -0.56 10.71
N PHE A 52 6.62 -1.75 10.64
CA PHE A 52 5.91 -3.01 10.45
C PHE A 52 5.31 -3.60 11.73
N ASP A 53 5.75 -3.17 12.93
CA ASP A 53 5.20 -3.60 14.23
C ASP A 53 4.80 -2.51 15.21
N GLU A 54 5.08 -1.25 14.90
CA GLU A 54 4.64 -0.11 15.70
C GLU A 54 3.17 0.24 15.41
N PHE A 55 2.28 0.02 16.39
CA PHE A 55 0.84 0.32 16.25
C PHE A 55 0.53 1.81 16.04
N GLY A 56 1.47 2.72 16.30
CA GLY A 56 1.33 4.13 15.90
C GLY A 56 1.11 4.29 14.40
N ASN A 57 1.71 3.43 13.57
CA ASN A 57 1.46 3.40 12.12
C ASN A 57 0.00 3.04 11.81
N TYR A 58 -0.52 1.97 12.42
CA TYR A 58 -1.92 1.58 12.29
C TYR A 58 -2.87 2.69 12.78
N LEU A 59 -2.59 3.26 13.95
CA LEU A 59 -3.46 4.24 14.61
C LEU A 59 -3.55 5.54 13.83
N TRP A 60 -2.44 6.03 13.27
CA TRP A 60 -2.46 7.21 12.42
C TRP A 60 -3.45 7.05 11.25
N HIS A 61 -3.45 5.89 10.61
CA HIS A 61 -4.32 5.66 9.46
C HIS A 61 -5.76 5.32 9.84
N TYR A 62 -5.97 4.63 10.96
CA TYR A 62 -7.29 4.43 11.53
C TYR A 62 -7.94 5.79 11.87
N GLU A 63 -7.24 6.63 12.63
CA GLU A 63 -7.78 7.87 13.18
C GLU A 63 -7.73 9.01 12.16
N VAL A 64 -6.59 9.32 11.56
CA VAL A 64 -6.46 10.50 10.70
C VAL A 64 -6.91 10.19 9.28
N THR A 65 -6.34 9.15 8.67
CA THR A 65 -6.63 8.83 7.26
C THR A 65 -8.06 8.31 7.07
N GLY A 66 -8.57 7.50 8.00
CA GLY A 66 -9.94 7.00 7.99
C GLY A 66 -10.97 8.13 8.01
N HIS A 67 -10.83 9.09 8.91
CA HIS A 67 -11.72 10.26 8.99
C HIS A 67 -11.61 11.14 7.73
N ALA A 68 -10.40 11.42 7.24
CA ALA A 68 -10.20 12.19 6.02
C ALA A 68 -10.86 11.52 4.78
N MET A 69 -10.87 10.18 4.71
CA MET A 69 -11.58 9.46 3.66
C MET A 69 -13.10 9.59 3.78
N VAL A 70 -13.65 9.62 5.00
CA VAL A 70 -15.08 9.91 5.21
C VAL A 70 -15.41 11.33 4.75
N GLU A 71 -14.61 12.32 5.13
CA GLU A 71 -14.80 13.71 4.68
C GLU A 71 -14.74 13.84 3.16
N ALA A 72 -13.82 13.12 2.50
CA ALA A 72 -13.74 13.07 1.04
C ALA A 72 -14.99 12.41 0.43
N LEU A 73 -15.46 11.29 0.99
CA LEU A 73 -16.67 10.60 0.57
C LEU A 73 -17.90 11.51 0.67
N GLU A 74 -18.06 12.24 1.78
CA GLU A 74 -19.17 13.17 2.00
C GLU A 74 -19.20 14.32 0.97
N GLN A 75 -18.04 14.73 0.45
CA GLN A 75 -17.94 15.77 -0.57
C GLN A 75 -18.26 15.27 -1.99
N VAL A 76 -17.95 14.00 -2.28
CA VAL A 76 -18.07 13.45 -3.66
C VAL A 76 -19.35 12.65 -3.88
N MET A 77 -19.89 12.00 -2.85
CA MET A 77 -21.05 11.12 -2.98
C MET A 77 -22.35 11.91 -3.13
N GLY A 78 -23.13 11.57 -4.15
CA GLY A 78 -24.49 12.02 -4.33
C GLY A 78 -25.52 11.22 -3.52
N PRO A 79 -26.79 11.66 -3.50
CA PRO A 79 -27.86 11.01 -2.72
C PRO A 79 -28.17 9.55 -3.11
N ASN A 80 -27.78 9.13 -4.31
CA ASN A 80 -28.01 7.77 -4.82
C ASN A 80 -26.76 6.89 -4.76
N ASP A 81 -25.62 7.45 -4.34
CA ASP A 81 -24.35 6.74 -4.35
C ASP A 81 -24.24 5.79 -3.16
N VAL A 82 -23.52 4.70 -3.36
CA VAL A 82 -23.27 3.68 -2.35
C VAL A 82 -21.78 3.41 -2.27
N TYR A 83 -21.20 3.74 -1.12
CA TYR A 83 -19.82 3.37 -0.82
C TYR A 83 -19.69 1.85 -0.67
N ARG A 84 -18.75 1.26 -1.40
CA ARG A 84 -18.54 -0.19 -1.45
C ARG A 84 -17.31 -0.68 -0.72
N GLY A 85 -16.28 0.14 -0.59
CA GLY A 85 -15.07 -0.28 0.09
C GLY A 85 -13.82 0.50 -0.27
N LEU A 86 -12.75 0.11 0.43
CA LEU A 86 -11.41 0.66 0.30
C LEU A 86 -10.50 -0.36 -0.37
N THR A 87 -9.72 0.09 -1.35
CA THR A 87 -8.58 -0.66 -1.87
C THR A 87 -7.27 -0.02 -1.44
N SER A 88 -6.34 -0.84 -0.92
CA SER A 88 -5.03 -0.39 -0.47
C SER A 88 -3.97 -1.43 -0.77
N ALA A 89 -2.95 -1.04 -1.51
CA ALA A 89 -1.75 -1.80 -1.68
C ALA A 89 -0.96 -1.86 -0.37
N THR A 90 -0.45 -3.05 -0.05
CA THR A 90 0.11 -3.34 1.26
C THR A 90 1.64 -3.37 1.20
N GLY A 91 2.26 -2.31 1.74
CA GLY A 91 3.65 -2.32 2.24
C GLY A 91 3.65 -2.61 3.74
N SER A 92 3.82 -1.58 4.57
CA SER A 92 3.75 -1.71 6.04
C SER A 92 2.37 -2.03 6.61
N ALA A 93 1.32 -1.98 5.78
CA ALA A 93 -0.08 -2.17 6.15
C ALA A 93 -0.63 -1.14 7.16
N GLY A 94 0.02 0.02 7.28
CA GLY A 94 -0.54 1.16 8.01
C GLY A 94 -1.83 1.66 7.36
N THR A 95 -1.75 2.11 6.11
CA THR A 95 -2.87 2.75 5.41
C THR A 95 -4.15 1.92 5.37
N ILE A 96 -4.04 0.60 5.20
CA ILE A 96 -5.21 -0.29 5.14
C ILE A 96 -6.01 -0.31 6.45
N ALA A 97 -5.43 0.14 7.57
CA ALA A 97 -6.13 0.34 8.85
C ALA A 97 -7.25 1.38 8.77
N SER A 98 -7.17 2.35 7.84
CA SER A 98 -8.29 3.26 7.57
C SER A 98 -9.58 2.51 7.20
N GLY A 99 -9.44 1.32 6.59
CA GLY A 99 -10.55 0.42 6.29
C GLY A 99 -11.28 -0.07 7.54
N ASP A 100 -10.58 -0.24 8.67
CA ASP A 100 -11.20 -0.66 9.93
C ASP A 100 -12.13 0.44 10.45
N TYR A 101 -11.71 1.70 10.40
CA TYR A 101 -12.55 2.84 10.71
C TYR A 101 -13.72 2.98 9.72
N LEU A 102 -13.45 2.91 8.42
CA LEU A 102 -14.48 2.98 7.37
C LEU A 102 -15.53 1.87 7.53
N LYS A 103 -15.17 0.70 8.04
CA LYS A 103 -16.14 -0.38 8.32
C LYS A 103 -16.97 -0.13 9.57
N GLN A 104 -16.50 0.66 10.53
CA GLN A 104 -17.31 1.11 11.67
C GLN A 104 -18.36 2.14 11.22
N VAL A 105 -17.97 3.07 10.34
CA VAL A 105 -18.88 4.08 9.77
C VAL A 105 -19.84 3.45 8.75
N PHE A 106 -19.32 2.59 7.87
CA PHE A 106 -20.07 1.89 6.83
C PHE A 106 -19.93 0.37 7.01
N PRO A 107 -20.84 -0.31 7.74
CA PRO A 107 -20.72 -1.73 8.09
C PRO A 107 -20.58 -2.70 6.92
N THR A 108 -20.99 -2.30 5.72
CA THR A 108 -20.87 -3.10 4.48
C THR A 108 -19.59 -2.84 3.70
N SER A 109 -18.74 -1.89 4.13
CA SER A 109 -17.45 -1.57 3.52
C SER A 109 -16.59 -2.83 3.37
N LYS A 110 -16.07 -3.07 2.17
CA LYS A 110 -15.09 -4.12 1.92
C LYS A 110 -13.67 -3.55 2.02
N ILE A 111 -12.78 -4.28 2.68
CA ILE A 111 -11.36 -3.94 2.76
C ILE A 111 -10.57 -4.85 1.81
N VAL A 112 -9.98 -4.26 0.77
CA VAL A 112 -9.25 -4.96 -0.28
C VAL A 112 -7.76 -4.70 -0.16
N ALA A 113 -7.00 -5.72 0.24
CA ALA A 113 -5.55 -5.70 0.25
C ALA A 113 -5.00 -5.96 -1.15
N SER A 114 -4.13 -5.08 -1.65
CA SER A 114 -3.46 -5.25 -2.93
C SER A 114 -1.99 -5.64 -2.78
N GLU A 115 -1.52 -6.57 -3.60
CA GLU A 115 -0.12 -6.99 -3.68
C GLU A 115 0.33 -7.20 -5.14
N ALA A 116 1.58 -7.59 -5.35
CA ALA A 116 2.09 -7.92 -6.68
C ALA A 116 1.91 -9.40 -7.01
N VAL A 117 1.54 -9.74 -8.26
CA VAL A 117 1.47 -11.15 -8.73
C VAL A 117 2.84 -11.82 -8.62
N GLN A 118 3.92 -11.07 -8.83
CA GLN A 118 5.28 -11.57 -8.75
C GLN A 118 5.76 -11.82 -7.32
N CYS A 119 5.11 -11.24 -6.31
CA CYS A 119 5.35 -11.54 -4.90
C CYS A 119 4.01 -11.73 -4.14
N PRO A 120 3.29 -12.82 -4.40
CA PRO A 120 1.92 -13.02 -3.95
C PRO A 120 1.86 -13.62 -2.54
N THR A 121 2.32 -12.88 -1.55
CA THR A 121 2.44 -13.34 -0.15
C THR A 121 1.07 -13.64 0.47
N LEU A 122 0.09 -12.76 0.30
CA LEU A 122 -1.25 -12.93 0.85
C LEU A 122 -2.07 -13.96 0.05
N LEU A 123 -1.98 -13.92 -1.29
CA LEU A 123 -2.80 -14.74 -2.18
C LEU A 123 -2.32 -16.19 -2.25
N HIS A 124 -1.00 -16.40 -2.33
CA HIS A 124 -0.42 -17.72 -2.60
C HIS A 124 0.56 -18.21 -1.52
N ASN A 125 0.75 -17.47 -0.42
CA ASN A 125 1.88 -17.69 0.51
C ASN A 125 3.23 -17.65 -0.24
N GLY A 126 3.28 -16.86 -1.32
CA GLY A 126 4.41 -16.81 -2.22
C GLY A 126 5.43 -15.74 -1.84
N PHE A 127 6.56 -15.77 -2.53
CA PHE A 127 7.63 -14.79 -2.48
C PHE A 127 8.13 -14.55 -3.90
N GLY A 128 8.78 -13.42 -4.14
CA GLY A 128 9.42 -13.09 -5.40
C GLY A 128 9.79 -11.62 -5.43
N GLU A 129 10.10 -11.08 -6.60
CA GLU A 129 10.51 -9.68 -6.76
C GLU A 129 9.57 -8.98 -7.73
N HIS A 130 9.31 -7.70 -7.52
CA HIS A 130 8.44 -6.90 -8.38
C HIS A 130 8.93 -5.46 -8.47
N ARG A 131 8.38 -4.73 -9.43
CA ARG A 131 8.70 -3.32 -9.70
C ARG A 131 7.72 -2.31 -9.09
N ILE A 132 6.66 -2.78 -8.43
CA ILE A 132 5.71 -1.89 -7.74
C ILE A 132 6.33 -1.39 -6.43
N GLU A 133 7.06 -0.28 -6.48
CA GLU A 133 7.76 0.27 -5.31
C GLU A 133 6.77 0.73 -4.21
N GLY A 134 7.11 0.47 -2.94
CA GLY A 134 6.32 0.80 -1.75
C GLY A 134 5.40 -0.31 -1.22
N ILE A 135 5.39 -1.51 -1.81
CA ILE A 135 4.49 -2.62 -1.45
C ILE A 135 5.21 -3.98 -1.48
N GLY A 136 4.55 -5.06 -1.03
CA GLY A 136 4.91 -6.43 -1.40
C GLY A 136 6.19 -6.98 -0.75
N ASP A 137 6.31 -6.82 0.57
CA ASP A 137 7.53 -7.05 1.36
C ASP A 137 7.83 -8.50 1.78
N LYS A 138 7.33 -9.51 1.05
CA LYS A 138 7.49 -10.97 1.36
C LYS A 138 7.05 -11.41 2.77
N HIS A 139 6.31 -10.58 3.49
CA HIS A 139 5.83 -10.88 4.84
C HIS A 139 4.49 -10.19 5.10
N VAL A 140 3.80 -10.63 6.14
CA VAL A 140 2.59 -9.96 6.63
C VAL A 140 3.01 -9.07 7.81
N PRO A 141 2.86 -7.73 7.74
CA PRO A 141 3.23 -6.84 8.84
C PRO A 141 2.47 -7.17 10.13
N TRP A 142 3.12 -6.97 11.28
CA TRP A 142 2.50 -7.26 12.59
C TRP A 142 1.25 -6.42 12.83
N VAL A 143 1.29 -5.17 12.37
CA VAL A 143 0.18 -4.19 12.49
C VAL A 143 -0.99 -4.45 11.54
N HIS A 144 -0.88 -5.39 10.59
CA HIS A 144 -1.97 -5.65 9.64
C HIS A 144 -3.15 -6.38 10.29
N ASN A 145 -4.33 -5.76 10.38
CA ASN A 145 -5.55 -6.43 10.84
C ASN A 145 -6.15 -7.38 9.78
N VAL A 146 -5.50 -8.52 9.57
CA VAL A 146 -5.92 -9.54 8.58
C VAL A 146 -7.33 -10.08 8.86
N LYS A 147 -7.77 -10.08 10.13
CA LYS A 147 -9.10 -10.54 10.53
C LYS A 147 -10.21 -9.70 9.88
N ASN A 148 -9.94 -8.43 9.61
CA ASN A 148 -10.88 -7.51 8.99
C ASN A 148 -10.72 -7.33 7.48
N THR A 149 -9.66 -7.90 6.87
CA THR A 149 -9.47 -7.90 5.41
C THR A 149 -10.47 -8.81 4.71
N ASP A 150 -11.17 -8.29 3.69
CA ASP A 150 -12.21 -9.03 2.97
C ASP A 150 -11.72 -9.63 1.66
N LEU A 151 -10.83 -8.95 0.95
CA LEU A 151 -10.29 -9.42 -0.34
C LEU A 151 -8.78 -9.26 -0.40
N VAL A 152 -8.15 -10.16 -1.15
CA VAL A 152 -6.78 -9.99 -1.64
C VAL A 152 -6.82 -9.92 -3.15
N VAL A 153 -6.15 -8.92 -3.72
CA VAL A 153 -6.02 -8.72 -5.16
C VAL A 153 -4.53 -8.59 -5.49
N ALA A 154 -4.08 -9.36 -6.46
CA ALA A 154 -2.72 -9.25 -6.97
C ALA A 154 -2.71 -8.57 -8.35
N ILE A 155 -1.81 -7.61 -8.51
CA ILE A 155 -1.59 -6.85 -9.74
C ILE A 155 -0.27 -7.26 -10.37
N ASP A 156 -0.29 -7.53 -11.67
CA ASP A 156 0.92 -7.79 -12.45
C ASP A 156 1.74 -6.50 -12.54
N ASP A 157 3.00 -6.54 -12.09
CA ASP A 157 3.87 -5.38 -12.13
C ASP A 157 4.13 -4.85 -13.55
N ASN A 158 4.02 -5.69 -14.59
CA ASN A 158 4.07 -5.25 -15.98
C ASN A 158 2.90 -4.32 -16.32
N ALA A 159 1.72 -4.55 -15.73
CA ALA A 159 0.57 -3.66 -15.95
C ALA A 159 0.88 -2.28 -15.40
N VAL A 160 1.40 -2.20 -14.17
CA VAL A 160 1.78 -0.95 -13.51
C VAL A 160 2.86 -0.20 -14.30
N VAL A 161 3.92 -0.91 -14.68
CA VAL A 161 5.04 -0.36 -15.45
C VAL A 161 4.56 0.19 -16.79
N ASN A 162 3.78 -0.57 -17.57
CA ASN A 162 3.32 -0.09 -18.88
C ASN A 162 2.28 1.05 -18.77
N ILE A 163 1.40 1.01 -17.77
CA ILE A 163 0.47 2.12 -17.52
C ILE A 163 1.19 3.39 -17.06
N SER A 164 2.30 3.28 -16.32
CA SER A 164 3.10 4.46 -16.01
C SER A 164 3.64 5.14 -17.27
N ARG A 165 4.02 4.38 -18.32
CA ARG A 165 4.42 4.96 -19.62
C ARG A 165 3.24 5.62 -20.31
N LEU A 166 2.07 4.97 -20.31
CA LEU A 166 0.84 5.54 -20.87
C LEU A 166 0.50 6.89 -20.23
N PHE A 167 0.72 7.03 -18.93
CA PHE A 167 0.40 8.23 -18.16
C PHE A 167 1.44 9.35 -18.29
N ASN A 168 2.70 9.01 -18.58
CA ASN A 168 3.81 9.97 -18.51
C ASN A 168 4.49 10.26 -19.85
N GLU A 169 4.44 9.35 -20.83
CA GLU A 169 5.06 9.57 -22.13
C GLU A 169 4.14 10.38 -23.07
N PRO A 170 4.69 11.26 -23.93
CA PRO A 170 3.91 12.17 -24.76
C PRO A 170 2.87 11.48 -25.65
N GLU A 171 3.24 10.34 -26.27
CA GLU A 171 2.33 9.59 -27.13
C GLU A 171 1.20 8.90 -26.33
N GLY A 172 1.46 8.52 -25.08
CA GLY A 172 0.45 7.99 -24.18
C GLY A 172 -0.58 9.04 -23.78
N ARG A 173 -0.11 10.22 -23.34
CA ARG A 173 -0.99 11.36 -23.00
C ARG A 173 -1.83 11.80 -24.20
N LYS A 174 -1.24 11.94 -25.40
CA LYS A 174 -1.97 12.24 -26.64
C LYS A 174 -3.04 11.19 -26.95
N TYR A 175 -2.72 9.91 -26.76
CA TYR A 175 -3.67 8.82 -26.99
C TYR A 175 -4.87 8.88 -26.03
N LEU A 176 -4.65 9.17 -24.74
CA LEU A 176 -5.73 9.31 -23.75
C LEU A 176 -6.65 10.49 -24.09
N VAL A 177 -6.10 11.63 -24.49
CA VAL A 177 -6.90 12.77 -24.97
C VAL A 177 -7.70 12.37 -26.21
N LYS A 178 -7.10 11.66 -27.16
CA LYS A 178 -7.79 11.12 -28.35
C LYS A 178 -8.92 10.13 -27.99
N LYS A 179 -8.83 9.45 -26.84
CA LYS A 179 -9.87 8.58 -26.28
C LYS A 179 -10.96 9.33 -25.52
N GLY A 180 -10.87 10.64 -25.40
CA GLY A 180 -11.87 11.49 -24.76
C GLY A 180 -11.62 11.77 -23.29
N VAL A 181 -10.45 11.39 -22.75
CA VAL A 181 -10.06 11.81 -21.39
C VAL A 181 -9.73 13.30 -21.42
N PRO A 182 -10.29 14.13 -20.52
CA PRO A 182 -9.99 15.57 -20.46
C PRO A 182 -8.49 15.84 -20.35
N ALA A 183 -7.98 16.78 -21.15
CA ALA A 183 -6.55 17.09 -21.19
C ALA A 183 -6.01 17.55 -19.83
N GLU A 184 -6.78 18.37 -19.10
CA GLU A 184 -6.45 18.84 -17.75
C GLU A 184 -6.27 17.69 -16.75
N PHE A 185 -7.01 16.59 -16.91
CA PHE A 185 -6.87 15.41 -16.09
C PHE A 185 -5.65 14.58 -16.51
N VAL A 186 -5.43 14.42 -17.82
CA VAL A 186 -4.26 13.72 -18.37
C VAL A 186 -2.94 14.36 -17.91
N GLU A 187 -2.91 15.69 -17.76
CA GLU A 187 -1.75 16.43 -17.27
C GLU A 187 -1.40 16.14 -15.81
N GLN A 188 -2.34 15.60 -15.03
CA GLN A 188 -2.15 15.23 -13.61
C GLN A 188 -1.86 13.75 -13.39
N LEU A 189 -1.77 12.93 -14.46
CA LEU A 189 -1.56 11.50 -14.31
C LEU A 189 -0.15 11.12 -13.82
N ASP A 190 0.79 12.07 -13.82
CA ASP A 190 2.10 11.95 -13.17
C ASP A 190 2.01 11.98 -11.63
N LEU A 191 0.89 12.43 -11.06
CA LEU A 191 0.62 12.28 -9.63
C LEU A 191 0.42 10.82 -9.20
N LEU A 192 0.33 9.88 -10.14
CA LEU A 192 0.21 8.46 -9.87
C LEU A 192 1.56 7.76 -10.04
N GLY A 193 2.26 7.57 -8.92
CA GLY A 193 3.39 6.63 -8.84
C GLY A 193 2.96 5.17 -8.97
N PHE A 194 3.91 4.24 -8.95
CA PHE A 194 3.65 2.82 -9.25
C PHE A 194 2.61 2.18 -8.33
N SER A 195 2.69 2.39 -7.02
CA SER A 195 1.72 1.84 -6.06
C SER A 195 0.36 2.52 -6.16
N GLY A 196 0.31 3.81 -6.52
CA GLY A 196 -0.94 4.51 -6.87
C GLY A 196 -1.64 3.92 -8.10
N ILE A 197 -0.89 3.61 -9.16
CA ILE A 197 -1.41 2.91 -10.34
C ILE A 197 -1.91 1.51 -9.95
N SER A 198 -1.16 0.77 -9.12
CA SER A 198 -1.57 -0.54 -8.61
C SER A 198 -2.91 -0.47 -7.87
N ASN A 199 -3.08 0.54 -7.01
CA ASN A 199 -4.31 0.82 -6.29
C ASN A 199 -5.52 1.06 -7.21
N VAL A 200 -5.34 1.87 -8.27
CA VAL A 200 -6.37 2.10 -9.30
C VAL A 200 -6.73 0.80 -10.02
N LEU A 201 -5.72 0.02 -10.41
CA LEU A 201 -5.94 -1.28 -11.06
C LEU A 201 -6.68 -2.25 -10.14
N THR A 202 -6.41 -2.22 -8.84
CA THR A 202 -7.15 -3.01 -7.84
C THR A 202 -8.58 -2.53 -7.67
N ALA A 203 -8.83 -1.22 -7.66
CA ALA A 203 -10.19 -0.67 -7.62
C ALA A 203 -11.01 -1.11 -8.85
N ILE A 204 -10.39 -1.13 -10.04
CA ILE A 204 -11.03 -1.64 -11.27
C ILE A 204 -11.36 -3.13 -11.13
N LYS A 205 -10.44 -3.96 -10.62
CA LYS A 205 -10.70 -5.40 -10.38
C LYS A 205 -11.84 -5.61 -9.38
N PHE A 206 -11.81 -4.87 -8.27
CA PHE A 206 -12.84 -4.93 -7.22
C PHE A 206 -14.22 -4.54 -7.76
N ALA A 207 -14.30 -3.45 -8.52
CA ALA A 207 -15.54 -3.01 -9.17
C ALA A 207 -16.08 -4.04 -10.16
N LYS A 208 -15.21 -4.60 -11.01
CA LYS A 208 -15.60 -5.64 -11.97
C LYS A 208 -16.08 -6.93 -11.30
N TYR A 209 -15.40 -7.35 -10.23
CA TYR A 209 -15.74 -8.59 -9.52
C TYR A 209 -17.12 -8.55 -8.87
N TYR A 210 -17.50 -7.39 -8.32
CA TYR A 210 -18.82 -7.18 -7.71
C TYR A 210 -19.85 -6.56 -8.65
N GLU A 211 -19.55 -6.48 -9.95
CA GLU A 211 -20.46 -5.95 -10.97
C GLU A 211 -20.99 -4.53 -10.64
N MET A 212 -20.11 -3.69 -10.10
CA MET A 212 -20.45 -2.34 -9.65
C MET A 212 -20.93 -1.44 -10.81
N GLY A 213 -21.95 -0.64 -10.54
CA GLY A 213 -22.55 0.33 -11.46
C GLY A 213 -22.09 1.76 -11.22
N GLU A 214 -22.74 2.70 -11.91
CA GLU A 214 -22.38 4.13 -11.92
C GLU A 214 -22.55 4.86 -10.58
N ASN A 215 -23.37 4.32 -9.68
CA ASN A 215 -23.61 4.88 -8.34
C ASN A 215 -22.75 4.20 -7.26
N ASP A 216 -21.86 3.27 -7.63
CA ASP A 216 -21.02 2.56 -6.67
C ASP A 216 -19.67 3.25 -6.52
N VAL A 217 -19.30 3.56 -5.27
CA VAL A 217 -18.11 4.35 -4.96
C VAL A 217 -17.08 3.49 -4.25
N VAL A 218 -15.85 3.50 -4.78
CA VAL A 218 -14.68 2.83 -4.21
C VAL A 218 -13.66 3.89 -3.85
N VAL A 219 -13.09 3.80 -2.64
CA VAL A 219 -12.00 4.68 -2.21
C VAL A 219 -10.67 3.98 -2.40
N THR A 220 -9.68 4.72 -2.86
CA THR A 220 -8.28 4.29 -2.87
C THR A 220 -7.37 5.50 -2.67
N MET A 221 -6.06 5.28 -2.59
CA MET A 221 -5.07 6.33 -2.37
C MET A 221 -3.97 6.32 -3.44
N LEU A 222 -3.51 7.51 -3.78
CA LEU A 222 -2.32 7.73 -4.60
C LEU A 222 -1.18 8.04 -3.64
N THR A 223 -0.30 7.07 -3.45
CA THR A 223 0.70 7.03 -2.37
C THR A 223 1.88 7.97 -2.59
N ASP A 224 2.26 8.21 -3.83
CA ASP A 224 3.31 9.10 -4.27
C ASP A 224 3.16 9.46 -5.75
N SER A 225 3.97 10.42 -6.22
CA SER A 225 4.02 10.86 -7.63
C SER A 225 5.19 10.22 -8.38
N MET A 226 5.17 10.38 -9.70
CA MET A 226 6.26 10.00 -10.60
C MET A 226 7.54 10.83 -10.41
N ASP A 227 7.54 11.86 -9.56
CA ASP A 227 8.75 12.62 -9.22
C ASP A 227 9.83 11.73 -8.57
N LEU A 228 9.42 10.68 -7.85
CA LEU A 228 10.33 9.72 -7.20
C LEU A 228 10.83 8.61 -8.14
N TYR A 229 10.40 8.59 -9.41
CA TYR A 229 10.60 7.48 -10.35
C TYR A 229 11.10 7.91 -11.73
N GLN A 230 11.71 9.09 -11.85
CA GLN A 230 12.19 9.61 -13.13
C GLN A 230 13.29 8.74 -13.76
N SER A 231 14.19 8.14 -12.97
CA SER A 231 15.17 7.14 -13.43
C SER A 231 14.49 5.92 -14.04
N ARG A 232 13.41 5.44 -13.43
CA ARG A 232 12.66 4.26 -13.90
C ARG A 232 12.09 4.49 -15.29
N LEU A 233 11.55 5.68 -15.57
CA LEU A 233 11.09 6.02 -16.93
C LEU A 233 12.24 5.99 -17.95
N LYS A 234 13.45 6.44 -17.57
CA LYS A 234 14.63 6.38 -18.46
C LYS A 234 15.11 4.94 -18.67
N GLU A 235 15.15 4.14 -17.61
CA GLU A 235 15.49 2.71 -17.66
C GLU A 235 14.51 1.98 -18.59
N MET A 236 13.21 2.22 -18.42
CA MET A 236 12.16 1.64 -19.25
C MET A 236 12.26 2.12 -20.71
N HIS A 237 12.59 3.38 -20.96
CA HIS A 237 12.83 3.85 -22.32
C HIS A 237 14.04 3.17 -22.96
N ALA A 238 15.10 2.90 -22.19
CA ALA A 238 16.26 2.16 -22.67
C ALA A 238 15.96 0.68 -22.91
N GLU A 239 15.16 0.05 -22.05
CA GLU A 239 14.79 -1.36 -22.10
C GLU A 239 13.80 -1.64 -23.24
N PHE A 240 12.73 -0.85 -23.34
CA PHE A 240 11.61 -1.10 -24.24
C PHE A 240 11.63 -0.23 -25.51
N GLY A 241 12.53 0.74 -25.59
CA GLY A 241 12.61 1.69 -26.69
C GLY A 241 11.53 2.77 -26.66
N ALA A 242 11.42 3.51 -27.77
CA ALA A 242 10.48 4.62 -27.91
C ALA A 242 9.01 4.18 -27.72
N TYR A 243 8.26 4.92 -26.91
CA TYR A 243 6.83 4.69 -26.74
C TYR A 243 6.05 5.31 -27.88
N THR A 244 5.28 4.48 -28.58
CA THR A 244 4.51 4.88 -29.77
C THR A 244 3.02 4.88 -29.48
N GLU A 245 2.23 5.49 -30.37
CA GLU A 245 0.76 5.40 -30.31
C GLU A 245 0.28 3.93 -30.30
N VAL A 246 0.99 3.01 -30.98
CA VAL A 246 0.65 1.58 -30.98
C VAL A 246 0.85 0.97 -29.59
N ASN A 247 1.92 1.34 -28.88
CA ASN A 247 2.13 0.91 -27.50
C ASN A 247 1.04 1.48 -26.58
N ALA A 248 0.75 2.78 -26.68
CA ALA A 248 -0.31 3.41 -25.91
C ALA A 248 -1.66 2.72 -26.11
N ALA A 249 -2.00 2.37 -27.35
CA ALA A 249 -3.23 1.65 -27.66
C ALA A 249 -3.25 0.23 -27.06
N ALA A 250 -2.14 -0.49 -27.15
CA ALA A 250 -2.01 -1.83 -26.61
C ALA A 250 -2.11 -1.84 -25.07
N ASP A 251 -1.40 -0.94 -24.39
CA ASP A 251 -1.34 -0.88 -22.94
C ASP A 251 -2.66 -0.40 -22.35
N HIS A 252 -3.29 0.62 -22.94
CA HIS A 252 -4.64 1.04 -22.55
C HIS A 252 -5.64 -0.11 -22.70
N ALA A 253 -5.64 -0.78 -23.85
CA ALA A 253 -6.60 -1.86 -24.12
C ALA A 253 -6.37 -3.08 -23.21
N ARG A 254 -5.12 -3.44 -22.94
CA ARG A 254 -4.77 -4.63 -22.16
C ARG A 254 -4.87 -4.40 -20.66
N TYR A 255 -4.26 -3.34 -20.15
CA TYR A 255 -4.01 -3.19 -18.71
C TYR A 255 -5.02 -2.28 -18.00
N LEU A 256 -5.65 -1.32 -18.69
CA LEU A 256 -6.73 -0.50 -18.10
C LEU A 256 -8.12 -1.04 -18.48
N ALA A 257 -8.49 -0.92 -19.76
CA ALA A 257 -9.82 -1.31 -20.22
C ALA A 257 -10.04 -2.83 -20.08
N GLY A 258 -9.01 -3.61 -20.44
CA GLY A 258 -9.00 -5.07 -20.42
C GLY A 258 -8.70 -5.68 -19.06
N GLN A 259 -8.58 -4.89 -17.99
CA GLN A 259 -8.26 -5.42 -16.66
C GLN A 259 -9.26 -6.52 -16.25
N THR A 260 -8.77 -7.72 -15.93
CA THR A 260 -9.60 -8.88 -15.62
C THR A 260 -9.78 -9.03 -14.11
N THR A 261 -10.62 -9.97 -13.67
CA THR A 261 -10.76 -10.35 -12.25
C THR A 261 -9.90 -11.58 -11.90
N ASP A 262 -8.79 -11.79 -12.61
CA ASP A 262 -7.84 -12.84 -12.26
C ASP A 262 -7.04 -12.48 -10.99
N ASN A 263 -6.35 -13.47 -10.44
CA ASN A 263 -5.42 -13.29 -9.32
C ASN A 263 -6.03 -12.51 -8.13
N MET A 264 -7.24 -12.87 -7.74
CA MET A 264 -7.92 -12.30 -6.57
C MET A 264 -8.70 -13.36 -5.80
N LEU A 265 -8.96 -13.10 -4.51
CA LEU A 265 -9.68 -14.00 -3.63
C LEU A 265 -10.52 -13.20 -2.61
N GLU A 266 -11.84 -13.47 -2.57
CA GLU A 266 -12.66 -13.07 -1.43
C GLU A 266 -12.36 -14.00 -0.24
N LEU A 267 -11.84 -13.43 0.84
CA LEU A 267 -11.33 -14.17 1.98
C LEU A 267 -12.47 -14.60 2.90
N ARG A 268 -12.68 -15.92 2.98
CA ARG A 268 -13.48 -16.52 4.05
C ARG A 268 -12.63 -16.58 5.33
N TYR A 269 -13.25 -16.92 6.44
CA TYR A 269 -12.56 -17.12 7.72
C TYR A 269 -11.27 -17.96 7.65
N PRO A 270 -11.23 -19.17 7.04
CA PRO A 270 -10.01 -19.95 6.95
C PRO A 270 -8.93 -19.27 6.09
N ASP A 271 -9.32 -18.49 5.09
CA ASP A 271 -8.39 -17.79 4.19
C ASP A 271 -7.73 -16.62 4.94
N ARG A 272 -8.50 -15.84 5.71
CA ARG A 272 -7.96 -14.80 6.61
C ARG A 272 -7.02 -15.42 7.65
N LYS A 273 -7.40 -16.56 8.24
CA LYS A 273 -6.58 -17.24 9.25
C LYS A 273 -5.26 -17.76 8.66
N ARG A 274 -5.29 -18.29 7.42
CA ARG A 274 -4.09 -18.69 6.69
C ARG A 274 -3.11 -17.52 6.56
N VAL A 275 -3.59 -16.36 6.10
CA VAL A 275 -2.77 -15.16 5.95
C VAL A 275 -2.24 -14.68 7.32
N HIS A 276 -3.08 -14.65 8.35
CA HIS A 276 -2.67 -14.27 9.71
C HIS A 276 -1.53 -15.17 10.23
N ASN A 277 -1.63 -16.48 10.00
CA ASN A 277 -0.61 -17.43 10.46
C ASN A 277 0.76 -17.22 9.79
N LEU A 278 0.84 -16.56 8.62
CA LEU A 278 2.14 -16.21 8.02
C LEU A 278 2.96 -15.26 8.91
N LYS A 279 2.30 -14.45 9.75
CA LYS A 279 2.97 -13.60 10.73
C LYS A 279 3.85 -14.40 11.68
N TYR A 280 3.52 -15.67 11.96
CA TYR A 280 4.29 -16.51 12.89
C TYR A 280 5.76 -16.62 12.47
N PHE A 281 6.02 -16.89 11.19
CA PHE A 281 7.38 -17.13 10.70
C PHE A 281 8.26 -15.89 10.75
N THR A 282 7.71 -14.71 10.47
CA THR A 282 8.48 -13.47 10.54
C THR A 282 8.56 -12.99 11.99
N TRP A 283 7.42 -12.87 12.66
CA TRP A 283 7.35 -12.13 13.91
C TRP A 283 7.72 -12.96 15.13
N VAL A 284 7.25 -14.20 15.20
CA VAL A 284 7.52 -15.06 16.36
C VAL A 284 8.90 -15.71 16.23
N GLU A 285 9.17 -16.36 15.10
CA GLU A 285 10.42 -17.10 14.92
C GLU A 285 11.64 -16.19 14.69
N GLN A 286 11.48 -15.01 14.08
CA GLN A 286 12.63 -14.18 13.67
C GLN A 286 12.69 -12.81 14.38
N GLN A 287 11.57 -12.15 14.66
CA GLN A 287 11.56 -10.80 15.27
C GLN A 287 11.31 -10.79 16.79
N GLY A 288 11.08 -11.94 17.42
CA GLY A 288 10.97 -12.07 18.87
C GLY A 288 9.62 -11.68 19.49
N LYS A 289 8.54 -11.57 18.69
CA LYS A 289 7.17 -11.50 19.22
C LYS A 289 6.78 -12.84 19.86
N THR A 290 5.80 -12.83 20.75
CA THR A 290 5.41 -14.04 21.48
C THR A 290 4.32 -14.82 20.75
N TYR A 291 4.26 -16.13 21.00
CA TYR A 291 3.16 -16.98 20.53
C TYR A 291 1.81 -16.50 21.09
N GLU A 292 1.80 -16.11 22.36
CA GLU A 292 0.61 -15.63 23.06
C GLU A 292 0.04 -14.37 22.38
N GLU A 293 0.89 -13.43 21.99
CA GLU A 293 0.47 -12.18 21.35
C GLU A 293 -0.11 -12.41 19.95
N ILE A 294 0.49 -13.28 19.11
CA ILE A 294 -0.09 -13.60 17.80
C ILE A 294 -1.43 -14.34 17.93
N GLN A 295 -1.61 -15.16 18.97
CA GLN A 295 -2.91 -15.77 19.27
C GLN A 295 -3.91 -14.70 19.74
N ALA A 296 -3.49 -13.74 20.56
CA ALA A 296 -4.34 -12.65 21.03
C ALA A 296 -4.88 -11.81 19.86
N GLN A 297 -4.05 -11.46 18.87
CA GLN A 297 -4.49 -10.76 17.64
C GLN A 297 -5.71 -11.40 16.97
N TRP A 298 -5.82 -12.73 17.06
CA TRP A 298 -6.89 -13.49 16.41
C TRP A 298 -8.07 -13.78 17.34
N TYR A 299 -7.81 -14.27 18.55
CA TYR A 299 -8.83 -14.83 19.45
C TYR A 299 -9.32 -13.86 20.51
N GLN A 300 -8.53 -12.87 20.91
CA GLN A 300 -8.99 -11.86 21.84
C GLN A 300 -9.97 -10.91 21.10
N PRO A 301 -11.26 -10.85 21.50
CA PRO A 301 -12.27 -10.11 20.75
C PRO A 301 -11.97 -8.62 20.62
N ASP A 302 -11.37 -8.04 21.65
CA ASP A 302 -11.12 -6.61 21.81
C ASP A 302 -9.67 -6.20 21.50
N TYR A 303 -8.83 -7.11 20.97
CA TYR A 303 -7.41 -6.80 20.72
C TYR A 303 -7.23 -5.52 19.87
N TRP A 304 -7.89 -5.47 18.71
CA TRP A 304 -7.79 -4.34 17.78
C TRP A 304 -8.53 -3.10 18.28
N THR A 305 -9.70 -3.26 18.90
CA THR A 305 -10.47 -2.13 19.44
C THR A 305 -9.79 -1.50 20.66
N ASN A 306 -9.04 -2.27 21.44
CA ASN A 306 -8.23 -1.75 22.54
C ASN A 306 -7.05 -0.93 22.01
N ILE A 307 -6.45 -1.33 20.89
CA ILE A 307 -5.42 -0.53 20.21
C ILE A 307 -6.03 0.79 19.73
N GLN A 308 -7.17 0.72 19.02
CA GLN A 308 -7.92 1.90 18.56
C GLN A 308 -8.30 2.85 19.71
N GLY A 309 -8.61 2.31 20.89
CA GLY A 309 -8.94 3.10 22.09
C GLY A 309 -7.78 3.88 22.69
N GLN A 310 -6.54 3.69 22.24
CA GLN A 310 -5.35 4.39 22.77
C GLN A 310 -5.19 5.82 22.24
N VAL A 311 -5.95 6.23 21.21
CA VAL A 311 -5.82 7.55 20.56
C VAL A 311 -5.84 8.70 21.59
N GLY A 312 -6.82 8.71 22.49
CA GLY A 312 -6.94 9.79 23.48
C GLY A 312 -5.76 9.88 24.45
N GLU A 313 -5.21 8.75 24.88
CA GLU A 313 -4.01 8.72 25.74
C GLU A 313 -2.77 9.23 24.96
N ILE A 314 -2.66 8.84 23.68
CA ILE A 314 -1.55 9.28 22.83
C ILE A 314 -1.63 10.80 22.58
N ASP A 315 -2.82 11.35 22.35
CA ASP A 315 -3.00 12.80 22.17
C ASP A 315 -2.57 13.58 23.42
N GLU A 316 -2.94 13.13 24.62
CA GLU A 316 -2.49 13.74 25.89
C GLU A 316 -0.95 13.70 26.01
N LEU A 317 -0.31 12.60 25.59
CA LEU A 317 1.16 12.47 25.58
C LEU A 317 1.81 13.40 24.56
N ILE A 318 1.22 13.57 23.39
CA ILE A 318 1.69 14.49 22.34
C ILE A 318 1.60 15.93 22.83
N ASP A 319 0.47 16.33 23.43
CA ASP A 319 0.30 17.68 23.99
C ASP A 319 1.32 17.95 25.11
N ALA A 320 1.49 17.01 26.04
CA ALA A 320 2.48 17.12 27.09
C ALA A 320 3.92 17.21 26.55
N PHE A 321 4.23 16.48 25.48
CA PHE A 321 5.51 16.59 24.78
C PHE A 321 5.67 17.99 24.17
N ASN A 322 4.69 18.44 23.37
CA ASN A 322 4.69 19.74 22.71
C ASN A 322 4.86 20.90 23.71
N GLU A 323 4.16 20.86 24.84
CA GLU A 323 4.31 21.84 25.92
C GLU A 323 5.72 21.86 26.53
N ARG A 324 6.40 20.72 26.62
CA ARG A 324 7.77 20.63 27.13
C ARG A 324 8.78 21.22 26.16
N VAL A 325 8.64 20.91 24.87
CA VAL A 325 9.57 21.42 23.85
C VAL A 325 9.34 22.90 23.54
N ALA A 326 8.10 23.39 23.60
CA ALA A 326 7.79 24.81 23.41
C ALA A 326 8.38 25.74 24.50
N LYS A 327 8.80 25.17 25.64
CA LYS A 327 9.45 25.90 26.75
C LYS A 327 10.98 25.97 26.62
N ILE A 328 11.57 25.29 25.63
CA ILE A 328 13.02 25.25 25.33
C ILE A 328 13.32 26.25 24.22
#